data_AF-A0A6A5AJP8-F1
#
_entry.id   AF-A0A6A5AJP8-F1
#
_cell.length_a   1.000
_cell.length_b   1.000
_cell.length_c   1.000
_cell.angle_alpha   90.00
_cell.angle_beta   90.00
_cell.angle_gamma   90.00
#
_symmetry.space_group_name_H-M   'P 1'
#
loop_
_entity.id
_entity.type
_entity.pdbx_description
1 polymer ?
#
loop_
_entity_poly.entity_id
_entity_poly.type
_entity_poly.pdbx_seq_one_letter_code
_entity_poly.pdbx_strand_id
1 'polypeptide(L)'
;MSAEDEQELKLLADWEQEDDLQELRNDVRKVCEFFVDQLHDQSSLLTQYERTFDAQHDSWDALSRRHAKLGWLELHRHLLWLKDEHVEATAAFTDVQRKLSQIRAAQSWSPLDDASIDTFPSVDTIVRVLDKLELRMLHRFYSGNTRTMKHDLYPQHEDVAVWSGFYFGMHFGMMVVLFVWVIWDSVIDDSKHHNLWESSVMAVYRAIGVLVLLLWCWCVQVYVFTRFGIPFVAIFDWKPTKSVQFVSLVRHAVSVTIAYLVNLLLYYKALRGDLPTLVPPCVFPLLLYLFLLIKLVYPFKQRRSLLTTMWRVVASPWSIVRFREAYVGDIFTSLVRVFVDLAWSSCYFFSGWSYTYMMFTAMCDGGMVVVAGAFVEPSPTGLDVCTQSPTFHWMVVPLLSALPLWWRFCQNIRKYRETHRRFPYIPNAMKYACAQSVVLFAVFHPHWKHPDDDHMTTYQWCYLAACGVTTTYQYAWDVYMDWGLGGQRGFLRPRRLYPTWTYYVAMVVDCVLRFGWTLTLIPAKGYGPFPSNVQVYLDPILASAEVLRRSMWGLFRVEYEHTIHLSWTGKTSFVEEDASTADDDDDDSGCSEDDDEGDATYSCWVLVEILVVVTLVLVVAAVAILTR
;
A
#
# COMPACT_ATOMS: atom_id res chain seq x y z
N MET A 1 53.33 19.52 0.23
CA MET A 1 52.25 19.45 -0.77
C MET A 1 52.20 18.03 -1.28
N SER A 2 51.07 17.38 -1.07
CA SER A 2 50.74 16.11 -1.73
C SER A 2 50.58 16.36 -3.24
N ALA A 3 50.66 15.31 -4.06
CA ALA A 3 50.43 15.43 -5.50
C ALA A 3 48.98 15.85 -5.83
N GLU A 4 48.02 15.57 -4.93
CA GLU A 4 46.64 16.09 -5.02
C GLU A 4 46.61 17.60 -4.75
N ASP A 5 47.36 18.10 -3.75
CA ASP A 5 47.41 19.54 -3.45
C ASP A 5 47.98 20.34 -4.62
N GLU A 6 48.95 19.77 -5.36
CA GLU A 6 49.59 20.40 -6.52
C GLU A 6 48.68 20.38 -7.77
N GLN A 7 47.83 19.36 -7.88
CA GLN A 7 46.85 19.24 -8.96
C GLN A 7 45.61 20.13 -8.70
N GLU A 8 45.16 20.26 -7.45
CA GLU A 8 44.18 21.26 -7.04
C GLU A 8 44.71 22.69 -7.22
N LEU A 9 45.98 22.96 -6.86
CA LEU A 9 46.60 24.27 -7.10
C LEU A 9 46.69 24.63 -8.59
N LYS A 10 46.86 23.66 -9.48
CA LYS A 10 46.81 23.87 -10.95
C LYS A 10 45.40 24.10 -11.46
N LEU A 11 44.41 23.36 -10.95
CA LEU A 11 42.99 23.58 -11.28
C LEU A 11 42.48 24.93 -10.77
N LEU A 12 43.03 25.42 -9.65
CA LEU A 12 42.73 26.73 -9.08
C LEU A 12 43.53 27.87 -9.75
N ALA A 13 44.69 27.57 -10.34
CA ALA A 13 45.42 28.51 -11.18
C ALA A 13 44.72 28.76 -12.54
N ASP A 14 43.90 27.81 -13.02
CA ASP A 14 43.06 27.98 -14.22
C ASP A 14 41.82 28.87 -13.97
N TRP A 15 41.45 29.18 -12.71
CA TRP A 15 40.38 30.14 -12.35
C TRP A 15 40.81 31.62 -12.54
N GLU A 16 41.73 31.87 -13.48
CA GLU A 16 42.51 33.10 -13.63
C GLU A 16 41.77 34.25 -14.32
N GLN A 17 40.43 34.18 -14.46
CA GLN A 17 39.65 35.29 -14.99
C GLN A 17 39.04 36.12 -13.85
N GLU A 18 39.28 37.43 -13.90
CA GLU A 18 38.66 38.44 -13.03
C GLU A 18 37.11 38.30 -13.02
N ASP A 19 36.56 37.73 -14.09
CA ASP A 19 35.15 37.34 -14.25
C ASP A 19 34.69 36.26 -13.24
N ASP A 20 35.48 35.23 -12.95
CA ASP A 20 35.11 34.12 -12.04
C ASP A 20 35.09 34.58 -10.57
N LEU A 21 36.03 35.44 -10.18
CA LEU A 21 36.05 36.08 -8.86
C LEU A 21 34.88 37.06 -8.69
N GLN A 22 34.46 37.70 -9.79
CA GLN A 22 33.30 38.58 -9.81
C GLN A 22 31.99 37.78 -9.76
N GLU A 23 31.92 36.62 -10.40
CA GLU A 23 30.82 35.66 -10.29
C GLU A 23 30.68 35.13 -8.86
N LEU A 24 31.78 34.66 -8.25
CA LEU A 24 31.81 34.22 -6.86
C LEU A 24 31.37 35.34 -5.89
N ARG A 25 31.82 36.58 -6.10
CA ARG A 25 31.40 37.74 -5.30
C ARG A 25 29.89 37.99 -5.43
N ASN A 26 29.35 37.89 -6.65
CA ASN A 26 27.92 38.05 -6.88
C ASN A 26 27.11 36.94 -6.20
N ASP A 27 27.60 35.72 -6.20
CA ASP A 27 26.92 34.60 -5.54
C ASP A 27 26.96 34.69 -4.02
N VAL A 28 28.09 35.09 -3.43
CA VAL A 28 28.16 35.38 -1.99
C VAL A 28 27.21 36.52 -1.61
N ARG A 29 27.12 37.57 -2.43
CA ARG A 29 26.18 38.67 -2.19
C ARG A 29 24.73 38.19 -2.18
N LYS A 30 24.32 37.37 -3.15
CA LYS A 30 22.96 36.79 -3.19
C LYS A 30 22.65 35.97 -1.95
N VAL A 31 23.61 35.21 -1.44
CA VAL A 31 23.45 34.42 -0.20
C VAL A 31 23.31 35.34 1.01
N CYS A 32 24.11 36.40 1.11
CA CYS A 32 23.99 37.41 2.17
C CYS A 32 22.63 38.12 2.13
N GLU A 33 22.18 38.57 0.96
CA GLU A 33 20.87 39.20 0.74
C GLU A 33 19.74 38.26 1.16
N PHE A 34 19.81 36.98 0.78
CA PHE A 34 18.85 35.96 1.20
C PHE A 34 18.72 35.85 2.73
N PHE A 35 19.83 35.76 3.47
CA PHE A 35 19.78 35.65 4.93
C PHE A 35 19.26 36.94 5.59
N VAL A 36 19.60 38.11 5.06
CA VAL A 36 19.11 39.40 5.57
C VAL A 36 17.61 39.52 5.36
N ASP A 37 17.11 39.20 4.16
CA ASP A 37 15.69 39.25 3.82
C ASP A 37 14.90 38.24 4.65
N GLN A 38 15.37 37.00 4.74
CA GLN A 38 14.73 35.97 5.57
C GLN A 38 14.67 36.38 7.04
N LEU A 39 15.76 36.93 7.59
CA LEU A 39 15.77 37.38 8.98
C LEU A 39 14.81 38.56 9.20
N HIS A 40 14.73 39.49 8.24
CA HIS A 40 13.78 40.59 8.27
C HIS A 40 12.34 40.09 8.28
N ASP A 41 12.01 39.17 7.38
CA ASP A 41 10.69 38.55 7.25
C ASP A 41 10.29 37.83 8.53
N GLN A 42 11.15 36.94 9.06
CA GLN A 42 10.85 36.20 10.28
C GLN A 42 10.72 37.13 11.51
N SER A 43 11.54 38.19 11.59
CA SER A 43 11.43 39.18 12.66
C SER A 43 10.15 40.03 12.56
N SER A 44 9.72 40.37 11.34
CA SER A 44 8.46 41.07 11.10
C SER A 44 7.27 40.20 11.49
N LEU A 45 7.31 38.91 11.15
CA LEU A 45 6.31 37.92 11.49
C LEU A 45 6.21 37.69 13.00
N LEU A 46 7.35 37.61 13.69
CA LEU A 46 7.39 37.57 15.16
C LEU A 46 6.70 38.80 15.75
N THR A 47 6.97 39.99 15.22
CA THR A 47 6.36 41.24 15.69
C THR A 47 4.86 41.27 15.43
N GLN A 48 4.40 40.74 14.30
CA GLN A 48 2.98 40.59 13.99
C GLN A 48 2.31 39.62 14.97
N TYR A 49 2.93 38.46 15.21
CA TYR A 49 2.44 37.47 16.16
C TYR A 49 2.37 38.05 17.58
N GLU A 50 3.36 38.82 18.00
CA GLU A 50 3.36 39.54 19.27
C GLU A 50 2.15 40.50 19.36
N ARG A 51 1.90 41.31 18.32
CA ARG A 51 0.78 42.27 18.29
C ARG A 51 -0.59 41.59 18.31
N THR A 52 -0.78 40.57 17.48
CA THR A 52 -2.05 39.83 17.41
C THR A 52 -2.34 39.12 18.73
N PHE A 53 -1.30 38.59 19.37
CA PHE A 53 -1.41 37.95 20.66
C PHE A 53 -1.73 38.97 21.76
N ASP A 54 -0.98 40.08 21.87
CA ASP A 54 -1.19 41.11 22.90
C ASP A 54 -2.57 41.78 22.79
N ALA A 55 -3.16 41.85 21.59
CA ALA A 55 -4.49 42.42 21.38
C ALA A 55 -5.66 41.48 21.70
N GLN A 56 -5.47 40.16 21.64
CA GLN A 56 -6.59 39.20 21.64
C GLN A 56 -6.42 38.00 22.60
N HIS A 57 -5.34 37.93 23.37
CA HIS A 57 -5.02 36.74 24.17
C HIS A 57 -6.13 36.26 25.12
N ASP A 58 -6.81 37.20 25.79
CA ASP A 58 -7.85 36.87 26.78
C ASP A 58 -9.16 36.39 26.15
N SER A 59 -9.37 36.63 24.85
CA SER A 59 -10.58 36.21 24.12
C SER A 59 -10.43 34.88 23.38
N TRP A 60 -9.25 34.25 23.42
CA TRP A 60 -8.99 33.03 22.67
C TRP A 60 -9.62 31.78 23.30
N ASP A 61 -10.39 31.06 22.49
CA ASP A 61 -10.85 29.72 22.79
C ASP A 61 -9.69 28.70 22.78
N ALA A 62 -9.96 27.47 23.24
CA ALA A 62 -8.93 26.44 23.34
C ALA A 62 -8.36 26.03 21.97
N LEU A 63 -9.15 26.14 20.90
CA LEU A 63 -8.73 25.82 19.54
C LEU A 63 -7.82 26.91 18.97
N SER A 64 -8.19 28.20 19.09
CA SER A 64 -7.34 29.31 18.61
C SER A 64 -6.01 29.38 19.35
N ARG A 65 -5.99 29.11 20.66
CA ARG A 65 -4.74 28.96 21.42
C ARG A 65 -3.83 27.87 20.86
N ARG A 66 -4.41 26.75 20.41
CA ARG A 66 -3.65 25.64 19.82
C ARG A 66 -3.11 25.99 18.44
N HIS A 67 -3.89 26.67 17.59
CA HIS A 67 -3.43 27.13 16.29
C HIS A 67 -2.33 28.18 16.42
N ALA A 68 -2.48 29.15 17.32
CA ALA A 68 -1.44 30.12 17.61
C ALA A 68 -0.15 29.45 18.11
N LYS A 69 -0.26 28.50 19.05
CA LYS A 69 0.90 27.72 19.53
C LYS A 69 1.62 27.00 18.38
N LEU A 70 0.88 26.45 17.41
CA LEU A 70 1.48 25.79 16.23
C LEU A 70 2.23 26.78 15.34
N GLY A 71 1.66 27.96 15.04
CA GLY A 71 2.34 28.97 14.23
C GLY A 71 3.63 29.49 14.86
N TRP A 72 3.64 29.67 16.19
CA TRP A 72 4.86 30.05 16.93
C TRP A 72 5.93 28.94 16.92
N LEU A 73 5.52 27.67 16.99
CA LEU A 73 6.43 26.52 16.87
C LEU A 73 7.01 26.40 15.45
N GLU A 74 6.24 26.74 14.43
CA GLU A 74 6.70 26.74 13.03
C GLU A 74 7.73 27.85 12.79
N LEU A 75 7.47 29.06 13.29
CA LEU A 75 8.42 30.17 13.30
C LEU A 75 9.73 29.80 14.03
N HIS A 76 9.65 29.12 15.17
CA HIS A 76 10.83 28.64 15.89
C HIS A 76 11.67 27.67 15.05
N ARG A 77 11.03 26.73 14.35
CA ARG A 77 11.73 25.78 13.47
C ARG A 77 12.39 26.47 12.29
N HIS A 78 11.74 27.46 11.68
CA HIS A 78 12.33 28.23 10.58
C HIS A 78 13.54 29.02 11.04
N LEU A 79 13.51 29.64 12.23
CA LEU A 79 14.66 30.35 12.78
C LEU A 79 15.81 29.42 13.18
N LEU A 80 15.50 28.22 13.69
CA LEU A 80 16.51 27.18 13.94
C LEU A 80 17.18 26.72 12.64
N TRP A 81 16.39 26.42 11.60
CA TRP A 81 16.92 26.06 10.29
C TRP A 81 17.79 27.18 9.71
N LEU A 82 17.31 28.43 9.76
CA LEU A 82 18.05 29.60 9.28
C LEU A 82 19.39 29.77 10.01
N LYS A 83 19.42 29.50 11.32
CA LYS A 83 20.65 29.51 12.12
C LYS A 83 21.62 28.43 11.65
N ASP A 84 21.16 27.18 11.49
CA ASP A 84 22.02 26.07 11.14
C ASP A 84 22.62 26.26 9.73
N GLU A 85 21.79 26.64 8.75
CA GLU A 85 22.23 26.97 7.39
C GLU A 85 23.21 28.14 7.36
N HIS A 86 22.98 29.17 8.18
CA HIS A 86 23.90 30.30 8.29
C HIS A 86 25.27 29.87 8.83
N VAL A 87 25.30 28.97 9.82
CA VAL A 87 26.55 28.43 10.37
C VAL A 87 27.31 27.66 9.29
N GLU A 88 26.62 26.80 8.53
CA GLU A 88 27.22 26.05 7.43
C GLU A 88 27.73 26.97 6.31
N ALA A 89 26.94 27.96 5.90
CA ALA A 89 27.32 28.94 4.89
C ALA A 89 28.54 29.77 5.32
N THR A 90 28.61 30.18 6.60
CA THR A 90 29.76 30.90 7.16
C THR A 90 31.02 30.02 7.17
N ALA A 91 30.88 28.74 7.52
CA ALA A 91 31.98 27.78 7.51
C ALA A 91 32.52 27.55 6.08
N ALA A 92 31.62 27.40 5.10
CA ALA A 92 32.00 27.27 3.69
C ALA A 92 32.70 28.52 3.18
N PHE A 93 32.17 29.72 3.49
CA PHE A 93 32.76 30.99 3.08
C PHE A 93 34.16 31.22 3.67
N THR A 94 34.35 30.90 4.96
CA THR A 94 35.68 31.00 5.60
C THR A 94 36.70 30.03 5.02
N ASP A 95 36.29 28.83 4.61
CA ASP A 95 37.17 27.89 3.90
C ASP A 95 37.59 28.43 2.52
N VAL A 96 36.64 29.00 1.78
CA VAL A 96 36.91 29.65 0.48
C VAL A 96 37.87 30.82 0.64
N GLN A 97 37.65 31.72 1.61
CA GLN A 97 38.56 32.84 1.89
C GLN A 97 39.97 32.36 2.29
N ARG A 98 40.06 31.30 3.10
CA ARG A 98 41.34 30.71 3.49
C ARG A 98 42.09 30.17 2.27
N LYS A 99 41.42 29.45 1.37
CA LYS A 99 42.02 28.94 0.12
C LYS A 99 42.48 30.08 -0.80
N LEU A 100 41.64 31.12 -0.98
CA LEU A 100 41.99 32.30 -1.76
C LEU A 100 43.20 33.05 -1.19
N SER A 101 43.30 33.20 0.14
CA SER A 101 44.46 33.86 0.75
C SER A 101 45.76 33.09 0.57
N GLN A 102 45.72 31.75 0.58
CA GLN A 102 46.88 30.89 0.32
C GLN A 102 47.37 31.01 -1.13
N ILE A 103 46.45 31.09 -2.09
CA ILE A 103 46.77 31.29 -3.52
C ILE A 103 47.39 32.68 -3.74
N ARG A 104 46.77 33.73 -3.17
CA ARG A 104 47.30 35.11 -3.25
C ARG A 104 48.71 35.22 -2.67
N ALA A 105 48.98 34.55 -1.55
CA ALA A 105 50.31 34.50 -0.94
C ALA A 105 51.35 33.76 -1.79
N ALA A 106 50.93 32.79 -2.61
CA ALA A 106 51.81 32.03 -3.51
C ALA A 106 52.19 32.82 -4.79
N GLN A 107 51.36 33.76 -5.25
CA GLN A 107 51.53 34.44 -6.55
C GLN A 107 51.87 35.95 -6.48
N SER A 108 52.07 36.56 -5.31
CA SER A 108 52.49 37.96 -5.15
C SER A 108 51.59 39.02 -5.82
N TRP A 109 50.27 38.81 -5.81
CA TRP A 109 49.30 39.78 -6.36
C TRP A 109 49.29 41.07 -5.54
N SER A 110 49.16 42.22 -6.21
CA SER A 110 48.95 43.52 -5.54
C SER A 110 47.63 43.52 -4.75
N PRO A 111 47.55 44.20 -3.60
CA PRO A 111 46.31 44.31 -2.85
C PRO A 111 45.32 45.17 -3.65
N LEU A 112 44.45 44.52 -4.43
CA LEU A 112 43.21 45.12 -4.90
C LEU A 112 42.40 45.49 -3.66
N ASP A 113 41.88 46.71 -3.64
CA ASP A 113 41.20 47.35 -2.51
C ASP A 113 40.40 46.35 -1.65
N ASP A 114 40.89 46.16 -0.43
CA ASP A 114 40.38 45.27 0.61
C ASP A 114 39.01 45.72 1.19
N ALA A 115 38.33 46.62 0.48
CA ALA A 115 37.06 47.18 0.88
C ALA A 115 35.92 46.32 0.34
N SER A 116 35.21 45.69 1.29
CA SER A 116 33.91 45.03 1.15
C SER A 116 33.87 43.79 0.23
N ILE A 117 34.36 42.65 0.74
CA ILE A 117 33.46 41.49 0.69
C ILE A 117 32.46 41.74 1.81
N ASP A 118 31.19 41.92 1.45
CA ASP A 118 30.12 42.24 2.39
C ASP A 118 30.21 41.30 3.60
N THR A 119 30.43 41.89 4.78
CA THR A 119 30.56 41.13 6.03
C THR A 119 29.31 40.26 6.18
N PHE A 120 29.48 38.95 6.23
CA PHE A 120 28.39 38.03 6.45
C PHE A 120 27.65 38.45 7.73
N PRO A 121 26.30 38.45 7.76
CA PRO A 121 25.55 38.85 8.94
C PRO A 121 26.03 38.08 10.19
N SER A 122 26.03 38.72 11.37
CA SER A 122 26.38 37.97 12.59
C SER A 122 25.25 37.02 12.97
N VAL A 123 25.60 35.75 13.19
CA VAL A 123 24.71 34.70 13.76
C VAL A 123 24.02 35.19 15.03
N ASP A 124 24.67 36.07 15.80
CA ASP A 124 24.11 36.65 17.03
C ASP A 124 22.76 37.34 16.82
N THR A 125 22.51 37.86 15.62
CA THR A 125 21.24 38.52 15.30
C THR A 125 20.11 37.51 15.24
N ILE A 126 20.34 36.35 14.61
CA ILE A 126 19.39 35.24 14.53
C ILE A 126 19.15 34.66 15.93
N VAL A 127 20.23 34.46 16.70
CA VAL A 127 20.15 33.94 18.08
C VAL A 127 19.34 34.87 18.97
N ARG A 128 19.50 36.19 18.87
CA ARG A 128 18.71 37.16 19.65
C ARG A 128 17.22 37.09 19.32
N VAL A 129 16.86 36.93 18.04
CA VAL A 129 15.45 36.77 17.62
C VAL A 129 14.89 35.46 18.15
N LEU A 130 15.67 34.38 18.08
CA LEU A 130 15.32 33.07 18.61
C LEU A 130 15.11 33.10 20.14
N ASP A 131 16.03 33.72 20.89
CA ASP A 131 15.93 33.88 22.34
C ASP A 131 14.70 34.70 22.73
N LYS A 132 14.41 35.78 21.99
CA LYS A 132 13.21 36.60 22.19
C LYS A 132 11.94 35.76 22.00
N LEU A 133 11.89 34.95 20.94
CA LEU A 133 10.78 34.04 20.66
C LEU A 133 10.60 33.01 21.78
N GLU A 134 11.67 32.30 22.17
CA GLU A 134 11.63 31.27 23.20
C GLU A 134 11.19 31.82 24.56
N LEU A 135 11.71 32.97 24.96
CA LEU A 135 11.36 33.61 26.23
C LEU A 135 9.88 34.01 26.29
N ARG A 136 9.33 34.49 25.16
CA ARG A 136 7.91 34.79 25.01
C ARG A 136 7.05 33.52 25.06
N MET A 137 7.46 32.46 24.37
CA MET A 137 6.76 31.19 24.40
C MET A 137 6.73 30.59 25.81
N LEU A 138 7.86 30.63 26.53
CA LEU A 138 8.00 30.12 27.89
C LEU A 138 6.99 30.76 28.84
N HIS A 139 6.93 32.09 28.82
CA HIS A 139 6.10 32.84 29.76
C HIS A 139 4.61 32.67 29.46
N ARG A 140 4.24 32.60 28.17
CA ARG A 140 2.84 32.71 27.75
C ARG A 140 2.16 31.38 27.42
N PHE A 141 2.85 30.42 26.79
CA PHE A 141 2.26 29.10 26.45
C PHE A 141 2.56 28.02 27.48
N TYR A 142 3.66 28.16 28.23
CA TYR A 142 4.15 27.12 29.14
C TYR A 142 4.14 27.55 30.61
N SER A 143 3.67 28.76 30.92
CA SER A 143 3.56 29.30 32.29
C SER A 143 4.86 29.17 33.10
N GLY A 144 6.02 29.35 32.45
CA GLY A 144 7.34 29.21 33.08
C GLY A 144 7.90 27.79 33.16
N ASN A 145 7.18 26.77 32.68
CA ASN A 145 7.66 25.39 32.66
C ASN A 145 8.64 25.13 31.50
N THR A 146 9.93 25.33 31.78
CA THR A 146 11.03 25.17 30.81
C THR A 146 11.15 23.75 30.27
N ARG A 147 10.79 22.73 31.05
CA ARG A 147 10.93 21.33 30.65
C ARG A 147 9.95 20.95 29.54
N THR A 148 8.69 21.35 29.69
CA THR A 148 7.64 21.10 28.69
C THR A 148 7.87 21.92 27.43
N MET A 149 8.39 23.15 27.58
CA MET A 149 8.75 24.00 26.45
C MET A 149 9.90 23.40 25.63
N LYS A 150 11.02 23.03 26.28
CA LYS A 150 12.17 22.41 25.59
C LYS A 150 11.79 21.11 24.89
N HIS A 151 10.91 20.31 25.48
CA HIS A 151 10.38 19.09 24.87
C HIS A 151 9.58 19.35 23.58
N ASP A 152 8.85 20.46 23.51
CA ASP A 152 8.05 20.82 22.33
C ASP A 152 8.87 21.56 21.25
N LEU A 153 9.88 22.34 21.64
CA LEU A 153 10.74 23.15 20.77
C LEU A 153 11.84 22.34 20.08
N TYR A 154 12.52 21.48 20.84
CA TYR A 154 13.63 20.68 20.34
C TYR A 154 13.14 19.24 20.16
N PRO A 155 12.78 18.83 18.93
CA PRO A 155 12.44 17.44 18.69
C PRO A 155 13.65 16.57 19.06
N GLN A 156 13.45 15.59 19.95
CA GLN A 156 14.49 14.64 20.41
C GLN A 156 14.98 13.79 19.23
N HIS A 157 15.87 14.32 18.39
CA HIS A 157 16.21 13.71 17.11
C HIS A 157 17.36 12.71 17.14
N GLU A 158 18.17 12.67 18.20
CA GLU A 158 19.38 11.82 18.17
C GLU A 158 19.22 10.54 18.99
N ASP A 159 19.03 10.60 20.31
CA ASP A 159 19.06 9.37 21.13
C ASP A 159 17.88 8.43 20.86
N VAL A 160 16.65 8.93 20.76
CA VAL A 160 15.47 8.08 20.52
C VAL A 160 15.48 7.50 19.11
N ALA A 161 16.02 8.22 18.12
CA ALA A 161 16.09 7.76 16.74
C ALA A 161 17.18 6.68 16.55
N VAL A 162 18.35 6.85 17.18
CA VAL A 162 19.46 5.88 17.11
C VAL A 162 19.07 4.56 17.76
N TRP A 163 18.54 4.58 18.99
CA TRP A 163 18.07 3.35 19.64
C TRP A 163 16.92 2.71 18.86
N SER A 164 15.94 3.49 18.40
CA SER A 164 14.83 2.99 17.56
C SER A 164 15.31 2.37 16.25
N GLY A 165 16.35 2.94 15.62
CA GLY A 165 16.97 2.43 14.40
C GLY A 165 17.73 1.12 14.64
N PHE A 166 18.52 1.03 15.71
CA PHE A 166 19.22 -0.19 16.09
C PHE A 166 18.25 -1.33 16.42
N TYR A 167 17.22 -1.09 17.25
CA TYR A 167 16.19 -2.08 17.55
C TYR A 167 15.47 -2.55 16.28
N PHE A 168 15.16 -1.64 15.37
CA PHE A 168 14.57 -1.98 14.08
C PHE A 168 15.49 -2.88 13.24
N GLY A 169 16.77 -2.52 13.12
CA GLY A 169 17.78 -3.31 12.42
C GLY A 169 17.95 -4.71 13.00
N MET A 170 17.98 -4.83 14.33
CA MET A 170 18.06 -6.13 15.03
C MET A 170 16.84 -7.01 14.75
N HIS A 171 15.62 -6.48 14.83
CA HIS A 171 14.41 -7.23 14.50
C HIS A 171 14.38 -7.66 13.04
N PHE A 172 14.81 -6.79 12.12
CA PHE A 172 14.91 -7.12 10.71
C PHE A 172 15.94 -8.23 10.46
N GLY A 173 17.12 -8.14 11.10
CA GLY A 173 18.14 -9.19 11.05
C GLY A 173 17.63 -10.53 11.57
N MET A 174 16.93 -10.53 12.71
CA MET A 174 16.30 -11.73 13.26
C MET A 174 15.29 -12.35 12.31
N MET A 175 14.46 -11.54 11.65
CA MET A 175 13.52 -12.01 10.63
C MET A 175 14.24 -12.70 9.46
N VAL A 176 15.32 -12.11 8.95
CA VAL A 176 16.10 -12.68 7.84
C VAL A 176 16.73 -14.01 8.25
N VAL A 177 17.35 -14.08 9.43
CA VAL A 177 17.95 -15.32 9.95
C VAL A 177 16.89 -16.42 10.11
N LEU A 178 15.72 -16.09 10.68
CA LEU A 178 14.62 -17.05 10.81
C LEU A 178 14.08 -17.51 9.46
N PHE A 179 14.01 -16.62 8.46
CA PHE A 179 13.55 -16.98 7.13
C PHE A 179 14.52 -17.95 6.43
N VAL A 180 15.82 -17.68 6.51
CA VAL A 180 16.85 -18.60 6.00
C VAL A 180 16.80 -19.94 6.74
N TRP A 181 16.57 -19.94 8.06
CA TRP A 181 16.41 -21.16 8.83
C TRP A 181 15.17 -21.97 8.40
N VAL A 182 14.01 -21.33 8.20
CA VAL A 182 12.82 -22.01 7.66
C VAL A 182 13.12 -22.66 6.31
N ILE A 183 13.82 -21.96 5.40
CA ILE A 183 14.19 -22.52 4.09
C ILE A 183 15.13 -23.71 4.26
N TRP A 184 16.15 -23.58 5.11
CA TRP A 184 17.09 -24.68 5.39
C TRP A 184 16.35 -25.93 5.88
N ASP A 185 15.51 -25.78 6.90
CA ASP A 185 14.72 -26.86 7.49
C ASP A 185 13.73 -27.44 6.45
N SER A 186 13.14 -26.61 5.58
CA SER A 186 12.12 -27.05 4.61
C SER A 186 12.69 -27.71 3.35
N VAL A 187 13.93 -27.41 2.96
CA VAL A 187 14.53 -27.83 1.67
C VAL A 187 15.68 -28.82 1.85
N ILE A 188 16.53 -28.62 2.86
CA ILE A 188 17.81 -29.33 2.96
C ILE A 188 17.70 -30.53 3.91
N ASP A 189 16.98 -30.39 5.01
CA ASP A 189 16.96 -31.40 6.06
C ASP A 189 15.72 -32.32 5.99
N ASP A 190 15.41 -32.95 4.85
CA ASP A 190 14.26 -33.86 4.73
C ASP A 190 14.50 -35.26 5.37
N SER A 191 15.19 -35.29 6.51
CA SER A 191 15.81 -36.49 7.08
C SER A 191 14.84 -37.52 7.70
N LYS A 192 13.53 -37.23 7.77
CA LYS A 192 12.53 -38.09 8.44
C LYS A 192 11.25 -38.40 7.62
N HIS A 193 11.25 -38.16 6.31
CA HIS A 193 10.10 -38.48 5.42
C HIS A 193 8.75 -37.88 5.85
N HIS A 194 8.74 -36.76 6.59
CA HIS A 194 7.52 -36.02 6.93
C HIS A 194 7.49 -34.74 6.10
N ASN A 195 6.90 -34.83 4.91
CA ASN A 195 6.76 -33.72 3.99
C ASN A 195 5.75 -32.70 4.54
N LEU A 196 6.23 -31.53 4.97
CA LEU A 196 5.38 -30.40 5.40
C LEU A 196 4.31 -30.05 4.37
N TRP A 197 4.66 -30.19 3.08
CA TRP A 197 3.83 -29.87 1.94
C TRP A 197 2.62 -30.79 1.76
N GLU A 198 2.67 -32.00 2.32
CA GLU A 198 1.57 -32.97 2.27
C GLU A 198 0.62 -32.84 3.48
N SER A 199 0.99 -32.03 4.47
CA SER A 199 0.17 -31.79 5.66
C SER A 199 -1.04 -30.91 5.35
N SER A 200 -2.23 -31.35 5.76
CA SER A 200 -3.46 -30.55 5.63
C SER A 200 -3.38 -29.20 6.36
N VAL A 201 -2.64 -29.15 7.47
CA VAL A 201 -2.39 -27.96 8.29
C VAL A 201 -1.64 -26.87 7.53
N MET A 202 -0.98 -27.21 6.41
CA MET A 202 -0.32 -26.23 5.54
C MET A 202 -1.30 -25.17 5.01
N ALA A 203 -2.61 -25.45 4.96
CA ALA A 203 -3.62 -24.46 4.64
C ALA A 203 -3.62 -23.25 5.61
N VAL A 204 -3.38 -23.47 6.91
CA VAL A 204 -3.29 -22.40 7.92
C VAL A 204 -2.09 -21.50 7.62
N TYR A 205 -0.92 -22.10 7.40
CA TYR A 205 0.31 -21.37 7.13
C TYR A 205 0.30 -20.68 5.77
N ARG A 206 -0.38 -21.26 4.76
CA ARG A 206 -0.60 -20.63 3.46
C ARG A 206 -1.49 -19.40 3.58
N ALA A 207 -2.63 -19.48 4.26
CA ALA A 207 -3.52 -18.33 4.47
C ALA A 207 -2.80 -17.16 5.15
N ILE A 208 -2.13 -17.45 6.25
CA ILE A 208 -1.45 -16.44 7.06
C ILE A 208 -0.20 -15.91 6.35
N GLY A 209 0.55 -16.78 5.68
CA GLY A 209 1.72 -16.40 4.88
C GLY A 209 1.38 -15.44 3.75
N VAL A 210 0.28 -15.69 3.03
CA VAL A 210 -0.19 -14.80 1.96
C VAL A 210 -0.67 -13.44 2.51
N LEU A 211 -1.29 -13.41 3.71
CA LEU A 211 -1.64 -12.15 4.38
C LEU A 211 -0.41 -11.36 4.86
N VAL A 212 0.62 -12.06 5.35
CA VAL A 212 1.92 -11.46 5.69
C VAL A 212 2.58 -10.89 4.43
N LEU A 213 2.55 -11.62 3.32
CA LEU A 213 3.03 -11.14 2.03
C LEU A 213 2.27 -9.88 1.58
N LEU A 214 0.94 -9.88 1.67
CA LEU A 214 0.12 -8.70 1.35
C LEU A 214 0.52 -7.48 2.21
N LEU A 215 0.82 -7.69 3.50
CA LEU A 215 1.30 -6.61 4.38
C LEU A 215 2.66 -6.06 3.92
N TRP A 216 3.59 -6.93 3.50
CA TRP A 216 4.86 -6.49 2.91
C TRP A 216 4.69 -5.76 1.59
N CYS A 217 3.82 -6.26 0.70
CA CYS A 217 3.46 -5.58 -0.52
C CYS A 217 2.86 -4.20 -0.26
N TRP A 218 2.03 -4.06 0.78
CA TRP A 218 1.52 -2.77 1.21
C TRP A 218 2.63 -1.83 1.71
N CYS A 219 3.63 -2.35 2.43
CA CYS A 219 4.81 -1.56 2.82
C CYS A 219 5.56 -1.01 1.59
N VAL A 220 5.78 -1.85 0.58
CA VAL A 220 6.43 -1.46 -0.67
C VAL A 220 5.61 -0.41 -1.40
N GLN A 221 4.28 -0.57 -1.46
CA GLN A 221 3.40 0.43 -2.08
C GLN A 221 3.50 1.79 -1.40
N VAL A 222 3.42 1.83 -0.07
CA VAL A 222 3.55 3.08 0.70
C VAL A 222 4.93 3.72 0.48
N TYR A 223 6.00 2.91 0.42
CA TYR A 223 7.36 3.40 0.09
C TYR A 223 7.41 4.07 -1.28
N VAL A 224 6.89 3.39 -2.32
CA VAL A 224 6.86 3.91 -3.69
C VAL A 224 6.03 5.19 -3.76
N PHE A 225 4.83 5.21 -3.16
CA PHE A 225 4.00 6.42 -3.13
C PHE A 225 4.72 7.59 -2.46
N THR A 226 5.42 7.34 -1.35
CA THR A 226 6.21 8.38 -0.66
C THR A 226 7.39 8.85 -1.52
N ARG A 227 8.10 7.93 -2.18
CA ARG A 227 9.29 8.24 -3.00
C ARG A 227 8.97 9.09 -4.23
N PHE A 228 7.80 8.87 -4.83
CA PHE A 228 7.30 9.60 -6.02
C PHE A 228 6.36 10.75 -5.66
N GLY A 229 6.20 11.09 -4.37
CA GLY A 229 5.40 12.23 -3.93
C GLY A 229 3.89 12.10 -4.16
N ILE A 230 3.36 10.87 -4.27
CA ILE A 230 1.93 10.62 -4.48
C ILE A 230 1.18 10.83 -3.15
N PRO A 231 0.21 11.76 -3.05
CA PRO A 231 -0.56 12.02 -1.84
C PRO A 231 -1.64 10.95 -1.60
N PHE A 232 -1.22 9.69 -1.45
CA PHE A 232 -2.12 8.53 -1.36
C PHE A 232 -3.11 8.63 -0.19
N VAL A 233 -2.75 9.28 0.92
CA VAL A 233 -3.64 9.49 2.07
C VAL A 233 -4.88 10.28 1.68
N ALA A 234 -4.73 11.31 0.83
CA ALA A 234 -5.85 12.08 0.32
C ALA A 234 -6.66 11.28 -0.70
N ILE A 235 -6.00 10.55 -1.60
CA ILE A 235 -6.66 9.70 -2.62
C ILE A 235 -7.56 8.63 -1.96
N PHE A 236 -7.09 8.02 -0.87
CA PHE A 236 -7.85 7.03 -0.11
C PHE A 236 -8.83 7.64 0.91
N ASP A 237 -8.91 8.97 1.01
CA ASP A 237 -9.74 9.69 1.97
C ASP A 237 -9.50 9.17 3.41
N TRP A 238 -8.22 9.08 3.77
CA TRP A 238 -7.75 8.65 5.07
C TRP A 238 -7.36 9.84 5.94
N LYS A 239 -7.53 9.67 7.26
CA LYS A 239 -7.01 10.63 8.23
C LYS A 239 -5.50 10.42 8.39
N PRO A 240 -4.67 11.48 8.30
CA PRO A 240 -3.23 11.36 8.54
C PRO A 240 -3.01 10.91 9.98
N THR A 241 -2.40 9.73 10.15
CA THR A 241 -2.11 9.13 11.45
C THR A 241 -0.70 8.53 11.44
N LYS A 242 -0.07 8.39 12.60
CA LYS A 242 1.28 7.79 12.72
C LYS A 242 1.37 6.38 12.10
N SER A 243 0.27 5.63 12.08
CA SER A 243 0.16 4.29 11.47
C SER A 243 0.30 4.28 9.95
N VAL A 244 0.25 5.43 9.29
CA VAL A 244 0.37 5.57 7.83
C VAL A 244 1.84 5.82 7.41
N GLN A 245 2.73 6.08 8.37
CA GLN A 245 4.16 6.27 8.11
C GLN A 245 4.83 4.94 7.76
N PHE A 246 5.65 4.95 6.71
CA PHE A 246 6.38 3.78 6.21
C PHE A 246 7.16 3.03 7.31
N VAL A 247 7.94 3.74 8.13
CA VAL A 247 8.77 3.14 9.20
C VAL A 247 7.92 2.39 10.23
N SER A 248 6.77 2.96 10.61
CA SER A 248 5.86 2.31 11.56
C SER A 248 5.24 1.05 10.99
N LEU A 249 4.92 1.07 9.70
CA LEU A 249 4.31 -0.05 9.00
C LEU A 249 5.29 -1.22 8.84
N VAL A 250 6.53 -0.95 8.43
CA VAL A 250 7.57 -1.99 8.30
C VAL A 250 7.89 -2.61 9.65
N ARG A 251 7.98 -1.83 10.74
CA ARG A 251 8.18 -2.38 12.09
C ARG A 251 7.08 -3.38 12.49
N HIS A 252 5.82 -3.08 12.12
CA HIS A 252 4.71 -3.99 12.33
C HIS A 252 4.80 -5.25 11.46
N ALA A 253 5.15 -5.10 10.18
CA ALA A 253 5.33 -6.21 9.25
C ALA A 253 6.43 -7.17 9.72
N VAL A 254 7.59 -6.64 10.13
CA VAL A 254 8.70 -7.42 10.69
C VAL A 254 8.24 -8.21 11.92
N SER A 255 7.55 -7.56 12.86
CA SER A 255 7.08 -8.21 14.09
C SER A 255 6.10 -9.37 13.83
N VAL A 256 5.15 -9.18 12.90
CA VAL A 256 4.19 -10.23 12.52
C VAL A 256 4.89 -11.36 11.76
N THR A 257 5.86 -11.04 10.91
CA THR A 257 6.63 -12.03 10.15
C THR A 257 7.49 -12.90 11.05
N ILE A 258 8.16 -12.31 12.06
CA ILE A 258 8.90 -13.07 13.08
C ILE A 258 7.98 -14.05 13.79
N ALA A 259 6.80 -13.59 14.26
CA ALA A 259 5.85 -14.46 14.95
C ALA A 259 5.39 -15.63 14.06
N TYR A 260 5.15 -15.37 12.77
CA TYR A 260 4.84 -16.39 11.78
C TYR A 260 5.98 -17.41 11.61
N LEU A 261 7.22 -16.93 11.38
CA LEU A 261 8.38 -17.80 11.12
C LEU A 261 8.76 -18.64 12.34
N VAL A 262 8.76 -18.05 13.54
CA VAL A 262 9.00 -18.80 14.78
C VAL A 262 7.94 -19.88 14.96
N ASN A 263 6.67 -19.56 14.76
CA ASN A 263 5.60 -20.54 14.92
C ASN A 263 5.70 -21.69 13.90
N LEU A 264 6.02 -21.37 12.64
CA LEU A 264 6.25 -22.35 11.58
C LEU A 264 7.43 -23.29 11.91
N LEU A 265 8.56 -22.75 12.38
CA LEU A 265 9.70 -23.55 12.83
C LEU A 265 9.36 -24.46 14.00
N LEU A 266 8.62 -23.96 14.99
CA LEU A 266 8.20 -24.75 16.15
C LEU A 266 7.25 -25.87 15.75
N TYR A 267 6.26 -25.59 14.89
CA TYR A 267 5.38 -26.62 14.35
C TYR A 267 6.16 -27.70 13.61
N TYR A 268 7.11 -27.29 12.77
CA TYR A 268 7.90 -28.21 11.99
C TYR A 268 8.79 -29.12 12.85
N LYS A 269 9.47 -28.55 13.86
CA LYS A 269 10.25 -29.33 14.84
C LYS A 269 9.37 -30.24 15.70
N ALA A 270 8.16 -29.83 16.02
CA ALA A 270 7.20 -30.64 16.75
C ALA A 270 6.73 -31.85 15.90
N LEU A 271 6.49 -31.63 14.60
CA LEU A 271 6.09 -32.69 13.67
C LEU A 271 7.18 -33.75 13.49
N ARG A 272 8.47 -33.35 13.51
CA ARG A 272 9.62 -34.26 13.42
C ARG A 272 9.93 -35.01 14.72
N GLY A 273 9.26 -34.67 15.82
CA GLY A 273 9.54 -35.21 17.15
C GLY A 273 10.84 -34.70 17.77
N ASP A 274 11.38 -33.57 17.31
CA ASP A 274 12.60 -32.96 17.86
C ASP A 274 12.32 -32.15 19.14
N LEU A 275 11.04 -31.81 19.38
CA LEU A 275 10.57 -31.16 20.59
C LEU A 275 10.01 -32.18 21.59
N PRO A 276 10.12 -31.92 22.91
CA PRO A 276 9.52 -32.77 23.93
C PRO A 276 8.01 -32.90 23.69
N THR A 277 7.45 -34.08 23.91
CA THR A 277 6.02 -34.41 23.72
C THR A 277 5.05 -33.67 24.66
N LEU A 278 5.51 -32.63 25.35
CA LEU A 278 4.72 -31.83 26.28
C LEU A 278 3.62 -31.03 25.56
N VAL A 279 3.85 -30.61 24.30
CA VAL A 279 2.90 -29.81 23.53
C VAL A 279 2.55 -30.54 22.22
N PRO A 280 1.27 -30.88 21.99
CA PRO A 280 0.83 -31.46 20.73
C PRO A 280 1.12 -30.53 19.54
N PRO A 281 1.57 -31.05 18.38
CA PRO A 281 1.91 -30.23 17.21
C PRO A 281 0.77 -29.31 16.73
N CYS A 282 -0.49 -29.69 16.92
CA CYS A 282 -1.65 -28.90 16.50
C CYS A 282 -1.85 -27.59 17.30
N VAL A 283 -1.20 -27.42 18.46
CA VAL A 283 -1.29 -26.21 19.27
C VAL A 283 -0.60 -25.03 18.60
N PHE A 284 0.53 -25.25 17.93
CA PHE A 284 1.27 -24.19 17.25
C PHE A 284 0.45 -23.45 16.17
N PRO A 285 -0.12 -24.13 15.15
CA PRO A 285 -0.93 -23.45 14.14
C PRO A 285 -2.21 -22.83 14.72
N LEU A 286 -2.78 -23.40 15.79
CA LEU A 286 -3.90 -22.78 16.52
C LEU A 286 -3.50 -21.44 17.14
N LEU A 287 -2.36 -21.39 17.84
CA LEU A 287 -1.86 -20.15 18.45
C LEU A 287 -1.61 -19.07 17.39
N LEU A 288 -1.08 -19.43 16.23
CA LEU A 288 -0.88 -18.51 15.12
C LEU A 288 -2.20 -18.01 14.54
N TYR A 289 -3.18 -18.90 14.38
CA TYR A 289 -4.52 -18.56 13.92
C TYR A 289 -5.22 -17.58 14.88
N LEU A 290 -5.19 -17.86 16.18
CA LEU A 290 -5.74 -16.96 17.21
C LEU A 290 -5.00 -15.62 17.25
N PHE A 291 -3.67 -15.63 17.12
CA PHE A 291 -2.86 -14.42 17.03
C PHE A 291 -3.29 -13.53 15.86
N LEU A 292 -3.55 -14.12 14.68
CA LEU A 292 -4.04 -13.39 13.51
C LEU A 292 -5.40 -12.72 13.80
N LEU A 293 -6.37 -13.50 14.31
CA LEU A 293 -7.71 -12.99 14.62
C LEU A 293 -7.66 -11.81 15.61
N ILE A 294 -6.83 -11.93 16.65
CA ILE A 294 -6.62 -10.86 17.63
C ILE A 294 -5.99 -9.64 16.95
N LYS A 295 -4.97 -9.80 16.11
CA LYS A 295 -4.28 -8.68 15.44
C LYS A 295 -5.14 -7.95 14.41
N LEU A 296 -6.10 -8.64 13.80
CA LEU A 296 -7.05 -8.04 12.85
C LEU A 296 -8.02 -7.09 13.55
N VAL A 297 -8.44 -7.43 14.78
CA VAL A 297 -9.45 -6.67 15.53
C VAL A 297 -8.82 -5.67 16.50
N TYR A 298 -7.75 -6.06 17.20
CA TYR A 298 -7.11 -5.27 18.25
C TYR A 298 -5.83 -4.56 17.76
N PRO A 299 -5.60 -3.28 18.10
CA PRO A 299 -6.46 -2.41 18.89
C PRO A 299 -7.62 -1.80 18.07
N PHE A 300 -8.85 -1.94 18.58
CA PHE A 300 -10.09 -1.61 17.85
C PHE A 300 -10.13 -0.18 17.34
N LYS A 301 -9.65 0.80 18.13
CA LYS A 301 -9.65 2.22 17.72
C LYS A 301 -8.82 2.46 16.44
N GLN A 302 -7.68 1.78 16.30
CA GLN A 302 -6.82 1.91 15.13
C GLN A 302 -7.35 1.08 13.95
N ARG A 303 -7.92 -0.10 14.23
CA ARG A 303 -8.48 -1.00 13.22
C ARG A 303 -9.87 -0.61 12.72
N ARG A 304 -10.57 0.30 13.41
CA ARG A 304 -11.93 0.73 13.06
C ARG A 304 -12.04 1.18 11.61
N SER A 305 -11.07 1.95 11.09
CA SER A 305 -11.11 2.40 9.69
C SER A 305 -11.07 1.21 8.73
N LEU A 306 -10.13 0.28 8.93
CA LEU A 306 -10.00 -0.93 8.11
C LEU A 306 -11.28 -1.78 8.18
N LEU A 307 -11.75 -2.10 9.39
CA LEU A 307 -12.95 -2.91 9.60
C LEU A 307 -14.20 -2.27 9.00
N THR A 308 -14.33 -0.95 9.10
CA THR A 308 -15.44 -0.20 8.48
C THR A 308 -15.36 -0.29 6.96
N THR A 309 -14.18 -0.15 6.36
CA THR A 309 -14.00 -0.31 4.91
C THR A 309 -14.32 -1.73 4.46
N MET A 310 -13.79 -2.76 5.14
CA MET A 310 -14.10 -4.17 4.84
C MET A 310 -15.60 -4.44 4.92
N TRP A 311 -16.26 -3.95 5.99
CA TRP A 311 -17.71 -4.08 6.15
C TRP A 311 -18.48 -3.38 5.01
N ARG A 312 -18.08 -2.17 4.61
CA ARG A 312 -18.73 -1.45 3.49
C ARG A 312 -18.56 -2.17 2.17
N VAL A 313 -17.44 -2.85 1.93
CA VAL A 313 -17.26 -3.69 0.73
C VAL A 313 -18.27 -4.84 0.72
N VAL A 314 -18.40 -5.56 1.84
CA VAL A 314 -19.37 -6.67 1.96
C VAL A 314 -20.82 -6.18 1.85
N ALA A 315 -21.10 -5.00 2.43
CA ALA A 315 -22.40 -4.35 2.38
C ALA A 315 -22.62 -3.48 1.12
N SER A 316 -21.88 -3.72 0.03
CA SER A 316 -21.88 -2.89 -1.17
C SER A 316 -23.22 -2.60 -1.84
N PRO A 317 -24.27 -3.45 -1.75
CA PRO A 317 -25.59 -3.07 -2.26
C PRO A 317 -26.20 -1.87 -1.53
N TRP A 318 -25.82 -1.64 -0.26
CA TRP A 318 -26.39 -0.63 0.62
C TRP A 318 -25.38 0.43 1.09
N SER A 319 -24.09 0.26 0.79
CA SER A 319 -23.03 1.14 1.24
C SER A 319 -22.61 2.15 0.16
N ILE A 320 -22.00 3.25 0.59
CA ILE A 320 -21.36 4.22 -0.31
C ILE A 320 -20.04 3.65 -0.78
N VAL A 321 -19.81 3.67 -2.09
CA VAL A 321 -18.59 3.18 -2.72
C VAL A 321 -17.69 4.38 -3.03
N ARG A 322 -16.57 4.55 -2.33
CA ARG A 322 -15.51 5.50 -2.73
C ARG A 322 -14.37 4.75 -3.40
N PHE A 323 -13.34 5.47 -3.85
CA PHE A 323 -12.13 4.87 -4.41
C PHE A 323 -11.52 3.82 -3.47
N ARG A 324 -11.46 4.12 -2.17
CA ARG A 324 -10.98 3.20 -1.13
C ARG A 324 -11.75 1.89 -1.08
N GLU A 325 -13.08 1.93 -1.00
CA GLU A 325 -13.89 0.71 -0.94
C GLU A 325 -13.80 -0.10 -2.25
N ALA A 326 -13.67 0.57 -3.40
CA ALA A 326 -13.43 -0.11 -4.68
C ALA A 326 -12.06 -0.82 -4.70
N TYR A 327 -11.00 -0.14 -4.27
CA TYR A 327 -9.65 -0.67 -4.18
C TYR A 327 -9.54 -1.87 -3.23
N VAL A 328 -10.17 -1.80 -2.05
CA VAL A 328 -10.20 -2.94 -1.10
C VAL A 328 -11.02 -4.10 -1.65
N GLY A 329 -12.12 -3.83 -2.38
CA GLY A 329 -12.86 -4.88 -3.05
C GLY A 329 -12.00 -5.61 -4.10
N ASP A 330 -11.17 -4.90 -4.85
CA ASP A 330 -10.25 -5.50 -5.80
C ASP A 330 -9.21 -6.39 -5.11
N ILE A 331 -8.71 -5.97 -3.93
CA ILE A 331 -7.87 -6.82 -3.08
C ILE A 331 -8.61 -8.09 -2.66
N PHE A 332 -9.91 -8.01 -2.31
CA PHE A 332 -10.68 -9.18 -1.90
C PHE A 332 -10.80 -10.22 -3.02
N THR A 333 -10.87 -9.81 -4.29
CA THR A 333 -10.89 -10.75 -5.43
C THR A 333 -9.61 -11.57 -5.53
N SER A 334 -8.48 -11.02 -5.07
CA SER A 334 -7.18 -11.71 -5.03
C SER A 334 -6.97 -12.51 -3.73
N LEU A 335 -7.87 -12.36 -2.74
CA LEU A 335 -7.84 -13.05 -1.44
C LEU A 335 -8.79 -14.26 -1.35
N VAL A 336 -9.42 -14.67 -2.46
CA VAL A 336 -10.34 -15.81 -2.50
C VAL A 336 -9.73 -17.06 -1.85
N ARG A 337 -8.49 -17.43 -2.22
CA ARG A 337 -7.85 -18.62 -1.65
C ARG A 337 -7.60 -18.47 -0.15
N VAL A 338 -7.21 -17.27 0.29
CA VAL A 338 -7.03 -16.97 1.72
C VAL A 338 -8.36 -17.12 2.47
N PHE A 339 -9.47 -16.64 1.92
CA PHE A 339 -10.78 -16.81 2.57
C PHE A 339 -11.17 -18.29 2.69
N VAL A 340 -10.96 -19.09 1.64
CA VAL A 340 -11.21 -20.53 1.67
C VAL A 340 -10.34 -21.22 2.72
N ASP A 341 -9.03 -20.91 2.76
CA ASP A 341 -8.10 -21.50 3.71
C ASP A 341 -8.39 -21.08 5.17
N LEU A 342 -8.84 -19.83 5.40
CA LEU A 342 -9.27 -19.37 6.73
C LEU A 342 -10.58 -20.04 7.19
N ALA A 343 -11.51 -20.26 6.25
CA ALA A 343 -12.74 -21.01 6.54
C ALA A 343 -12.43 -22.48 6.82
N TRP A 344 -11.52 -23.09 6.07
CA TRP A 344 -11.00 -24.43 6.34
C TRP A 344 -10.33 -24.48 7.72
N SER A 345 -9.47 -23.51 8.04
CA SER A 345 -8.79 -23.40 9.34
C SER A 345 -9.79 -23.31 10.50
N SER A 346 -10.85 -22.51 10.32
CA SER A 346 -11.95 -22.43 11.28
C SER A 346 -12.59 -23.81 11.46
N CYS A 347 -13.00 -24.44 10.37
CA CYS A 347 -13.61 -25.77 10.42
C CYS A 347 -12.67 -26.78 11.12
N TYR A 348 -11.39 -26.80 10.77
CA TYR A 348 -10.39 -27.74 11.28
C TYR A 348 -10.25 -27.63 12.82
N PHE A 349 -10.13 -26.41 13.35
CA PHE A 349 -10.00 -26.19 14.78
C PHE A 349 -11.32 -26.35 15.56
N PHE A 350 -12.46 -25.92 15.00
CA PHE A 350 -13.76 -26.02 15.68
C PHE A 350 -14.34 -27.44 15.67
N SER A 351 -14.18 -28.18 14.57
CA SER A 351 -14.61 -29.60 14.50
C SER A 351 -13.85 -30.48 15.49
N GLY A 352 -12.57 -30.16 15.76
CA GLY A 352 -11.78 -30.80 16.82
C GLY A 352 -12.25 -30.50 18.24
N TRP A 353 -13.00 -29.42 18.46
CA TRP A 353 -13.50 -29.02 19.79
C TRP A 353 -14.85 -29.65 20.13
N SER A 354 -15.73 -29.83 19.14
CA SER A 354 -17.11 -30.29 19.36
C SER A 354 -17.27 -31.80 19.58
N TYR A 355 -16.26 -32.62 19.24
CA TYR A 355 -16.38 -34.08 19.27
C TYR A 355 -15.13 -34.74 19.89
N THR A 356 -14.91 -34.53 21.20
CA THR A 356 -13.83 -35.17 21.98
C THR A 356 -13.91 -36.71 22.06
N TYR A 357 -14.93 -37.38 21.49
CA TYR A 357 -15.14 -38.82 21.70
C TYR A 357 -15.54 -39.66 20.48
N MET A 358 -15.60 -39.14 19.24
CA MET A 358 -16.00 -39.98 18.10
C MET A 358 -14.93 -40.02 17.01
N MET A 359 -14.09 -41.04 17.10
CA MET A 359 -13.50 -41.70 15.95
C MET A 359 -14.67 -42.19 15.07
N PHE A 360 -14.91 -41.58 13.90
CA PHE A 360 -15.95 -42.06 12.98
C PHE A 360 -15.32 -42.64 11.72
N THR A 361 -15.82 -43.79 11.30
CA THR A 361 -15.38 -44.50 10.11
C THR A 361 -16.11 -43.95 8.88
N ALA A 362 -15.38 -43.24 8.03
CA ALA A 362 -15.88 -42.85 6.72
C ALA A 362 -15.59 -43.96 5.70
N MET A 363 -16.54 -44.23 4.81
CA MET A 363 -16.36 -45.14 3.70
C MET A 363 -15.74 -44.35 2.54
N CYS A 364 -14.50 -44.67 2.19
CA CYS A 364 -13.79 -44.09 1.05
C CYS A 364 -13.57 -45.18 -0.01
N ASP A 365 -13.36 -44.79 -1.28
CA ASP A 365 -13.00 -45.72 -2.37
C ASP A 365 -11.68 -46.42 -2.03
N GLY A 366 -11.77 -47.63 -1.47
CA GLY A 366 -10.63 -48.41 -1.00
C GLY A 366 -10.74 -48.96 0.42
N GLY A 367 -11.74 -48.56 1.21
CA GLY A 367 -12.00 -49.16 2.53
C GLY A 367 -12.51 -48.19 3.60
N MET A 368 -12.49 -48.67 4.85
CA MET A 368 -12.99 -47.95 6.01
C MET A 368 -11.85 -47.13 6.64
N VAL A 369 -11.97 -45.81 6.69
CA VAL A 369 -10.92 -44.90 7.17
C VAL A 369 -11.40 -44.09 8.37
N VAL A 370 -10.55 -43.94 9.38
CA VAL A 370 -10.83 -43.15 10.58
C VAL A 370 -10.62 -41.66 10.29
N VAL A 371 -11.67 -40.86 10.46
CA VAL A 371 -11.64 -39.40 10.34
C VAL A 371 -11.61 -38.78 11.73
N ALA A 372 -10.72 -37.81 11.95
CA ALA A 372 -10.51 -37.16 13.25
C ALA A 372 -10.46 -35.62 13.11
N GLY A 373 -10.77 -34.91 14.20
CA GLY A 373 -10.53 -33.47 14.30
C GLY A 373 -9.10 -33.14 14.76
N ALA A 374 -8.72 -31.85 14.73
CA ALA A 374 -7.35 -31.35 14.95
C ALA A 374 -6.62 -31.83 16.22
N PHE A 375 -7.33 -32.29 17.25
CA PHE A 375 -6.76 -32.77 18.52
C PHE A 375 -6.70 -34.29 18.64
N VAL A 376 -7.24 -35.03 17.65
CA VAL A 376 -7.37 -36.49 17.65
C VAL A 376 -6.61 -37.12 16.46
N GLU A 377 -6.24 -36.34 15.45
CA GLU A 377 -5.52 -36.83 14.27
C GLU A 377 -4.04 -37.10 14.59
N PRO A 378 -3.56 -38.37 14.56
CA PRO A 378 -2.17 -38.69 14.88
C PRO A 378 -1.17 -38.26 13.80
N SER A 379 -1.64 -38.02 12.57
CA SER A 379 -0.86 -37.51 11.45
C SER A 379 -1.77 -36.72 10.48
N PRO A 380 -1.49 -35.44 10.17
CA PRO A 380 -2.36 -34.60 9.33
C PRO A 380 -2.24 -34.94 7.84
N THR A 381 -2.75 -36.10 7.42
CA THR A 381 -2.60 -36.64 6.05
C THR A 381 -3.74 -36.26 5.10
N GLY A 382 -4.53 -35.22 5.44
CA GLY A 382 -5.64 -34.74 4.58
C GLY A 382 -6.94 -35.53 4.70
N LEU A 383 -7.09 -36.32 5.76
CA LEU A 383 -8.29 -37.12 6.05
C LEU A 383 -9.18 -36.45 7.12
N ASP A 384 -9.08 -35.14 7.30
CA ASP A 384 -9.83 -34.40 8.30
C ASP A 384 -11.31 -34.19 7.90
N VAL A 385 -12.14 -33.93 8.92
CA VAL A 385 -13.60 -33.72 8.77
C VAL A 385 -13.94 -32.65 7.74
N CYS A 386 -13.13 -31.60 7.62
CA CYS A 386 -13.42 -30.46 6.77
C CYS A 386 -13.09 -30.75 5.31
N THR A 387 -11.97 -31.44 5.08
CA THR A 387 -11.59 -31.93 3.75
C THR A 387 -12.53 -33.01 3.24
N GLN A 388 -13.15 -33.80 4.12
CA GLN A 388 -14.12 -34.82 3.71
C GLN A 388 -15.58 -34.33 3.69
N SER A 389 -15.86 -33.13 4.21
CA SER A 389 -17.23 -32.62 4.33
C SER A 389 -17.81 -32.23 2.96
N PRO A 390 -18.92 -32.86 2.52
CA PRO A 390 -19.61 -32.43 1.31
C PRO A 390 -20.12 -30.99 1.44
N THR A 391 -20.57 -30.59 2.63
CA THR A 391 -21.05 -29.23 2.89
C THR A 391 -19.94 -28.20 2.67
N PHE A 392 -18.71 -28.50 3.08
CA PHE A 392 -17.58 -27.59 2.89
C PHE A 392 -17.26 -27.39 1.41
N HIS A 393 -17.11 -28.48 0.65
CA HIS A 393 -16.79 -28.43 -0.78
C HIS A 393 -17.91 -27.88 -1.65
N TRP A 394 -19.16 -28.24 -1.36
CA TRP A 394 -20.30 -27.91 -2.22
C TRP A 394 -21.03 -26.61 -1.83
N MET A 395 -20.81 -26.09 -0.63
CA MET A 395 -21.41 -24.82 -0.19
C MET A 395 -20.36 -23.77 0.14
N VAL A 396 -19.42 -24.06 1.04
CA VAL A 396 -18.50 -23.06 1.59
C VAL A 396 -17.50 -22.58 0.53
N VAL A 397 -16.83 -23.50 -0.17
CA VAL A 397 -15.84 -23.18 -1.21
C VAL A 397 -16.45 -22.35 -2.35
N PRO A 398 -17.55 -22.76 -3.00
CA PRO A 398 -18.16 -21.96 -4.07
C PRO A 398 -18.62 -20.59 -3.59
N LEU A 399 -19.22 -20.50 -2.40
CA LEU A 399 -19.68 -19.24 -1.83
C LEU A 399 -18.52 -18.26 -1.60
N LEU A 400 -17.42 -18.70 -0.98
CA LEU A 400 -16.25 -17.86 -0.73
C LEU A 400 -15.49 -17.50 -2.03
N SER A 401 -15.61 -18.33 -3.06
CA SER A 401 -15.03 -18.06 -4.38
C SER A 401 -15.85 -17.05 -5.19
N ALA A 402 -17.17 -17.07 -5.05
CA ALA A 402 -18.07 -16.20 -5.80
C ALA A 402 -18.34 -14.84 -5.12
N LEU A 403 -18.30 -14.77 -3.79
CA LEU A 403 -18.69 -13.57 -3.04
C LEU A 403 -17.81 -12.33 -3.31
N PRO A 404 -16.47 -12.41 -3.37
CA PRO A 404 -15.65 -11.24 -3.69
C PRO A 404 -15.97 -10.63 -5.05
N LEU A 405 -16.23 -11.46 -6.05
CA LEU A 405 -16.65 -11.05 -7.39
C LEU A 405 -18.05 -10.44 -7.37
N TRP A 406 -18.98 -11.04 -6.62
CA TRP A 406 -20.31 -10.49 -6.39
C TRP A 406 -20.28 -9.10 -5.75
N TRP A 407 -19.47 -8.92 -4.70
CA TRP A 407 -19.35 -7.62 -4.03
C TRP A 407 -18.84 -6.55 -4.99
N ARG A 408 -17.87 -6.87 -5.87
CA ARG A 408 -17.40 -5.94 -6.90
C ARG A 408 -18.45 -5.65 -7.96
N PHE A 409 -19.18 -6.65 -8.41
CA PHE A 409 -20.32 -6.46 -9.29
C PHE A 409 -21.32 -5.47 -8.67
N CYS A 410 -21.75 -5.71 -7.43
CA CYS A 410 -22.67 -4.82 -6.70
C CYS A 410 -22.12 -3.40 -6.50
N GLN A 411 -20.82 -3.24 -6.22
CA GLN A 411 -20.20 -1.91 -6.09
C GLN A 411 -20.29 -1.10 -7.41
N ASN A 412 -20.09 -1.76 -8.54
CA ASN A 412 -20.17 -1.11 -9.85
C ASN A 412 -21.61 -0.77 -10.23
N ILE A 413 -22.56 -1.69 -9.97
CA ILE A 413 -23.99 -1.42 -10.15
C ILE A 413 -24.44 -0.26 -9.25
N ARG A 414 -23.97 -0.20 -8.00
CA ARG A 414 -24.26 0.92 -7.09
C ARG A 414 -23.75 2.25 -7.65
N LYS A 415 -22.51 2.27 -8.19
CA LYS A 415 -21.95 3.44 -8.85
C LYS A 415 -22.72 3.86 -10.10
N TYR A 416 -23.16 2.89 -10.90
CA TYR A 416 -24.03 3.16 -12.04
C TYR A 416 -25.33 3.82 -11.59
N ARG A 417 -25.98 3.28 -10.54
CA ARG A 417 -27.19 3.86 -9.95
C ARG A 417 -27.00 5.27 -9.41
N GLU A 418 -25.84 5.56 -8.80
CA GLU A 418 -25.55 6.89 -8.20
C GLU A 418 -25.17 7.94 -9.24
N THR A 419 -24.49 7.55 -10.32
CA THR A 419 -23.92 8.51 -11.29
C THR A 419 -24.69 8.57 -12.60
N HIS A 420 -25.60 7.62 -12.84
CA HIS A 420 -26.34 7.43 -14.08
C HIS A 420 -25.47 7.26 -15.35
N ARG A 421 -24.16 7.04 -15.19
CA ARG A 421 -23.22 6.87 -16.31
C ARG A 421 -22.98 5.40 -16.61
N ARG A 422 -23.35 4.91 -17.80
CA ARG A 422 -23.08 3.50 -18.18
C ARG A 422 -21.59 3.17 -18.18
N PHE A 423 -20.77 4.06 -18.75
CA PHE A 423 -19.31 3.90 -18.78
C PHE A 423 -18.68 4.70 -17.62
N PRO A 424 -17.73 4.12 -16.86
CA PRO A 424 -17.16 2.77 -16.99
C PRO A 424 -17.90 1.68 -16.19
N TYR A 425 -18.97 2.01 -15.46
CA TYR A 425 -19.50 1.15 -14.40
C TYR A 425 -20.18 -0.15 -14.88
N ILE A 426 -21.02 -0.11 -15.90
CA ILE A 426 -21.69 -1.32 -16.42
C ILE A 426 -20.68 -2.30 -17.04
N PRO A 427 -19.77 -1.88 -17.93
CA PRO A 427 -18.71 -2.76 -18.41
C PRO A 427 -17.88 -3.35 -17.26
N ASN A 428 -17.49 -2.56 -16.26
CA ASN A 428 -16.75 -3.07 -15.11
C ASN A 428 -17.57 -4.08 -14.30
N ALA A 429 -18.88 -3.88 -14.14
CA ALA A 429 -19.77 -4.85 -13.52
C ALA A 429 -19.77 -6.17 -14.31
N MET A 430 -19.92 -6.10 -15.63
CA MET A 430 -19.89 -7.27 -16.52
C MET A 430 -18.57 -8.03 -16.43
N LYS A 431 -17.44 -7.34 -16.24
CA LYS A 431 -16.13 -7.96 -16.01
C LYS A 431 -16.17 -8.94 -14.84
N TYR A 432 -16.71 -8.49 -13.70
CA TYR A 432 -16.84 -9.32 -12.51
C TYR A 432 -17.92 -10.40 -12.65
N ALA A 433 -19.00 -10.12 -13.37
CA ALA A 433 -20.04 -11.12 -13.66
C ALA A 433 -19.49 -12.29 -14.50
N CYS A 434 -18.76 -12.01 -15.59
CA CYS A 434 -18.13 -13.05 -16.41
C CYS A 434 -17.13 -13.88 -15.58
N ALA A 435 -16.29 -13.22 -14.78
CA ALA A 435 -15.37 -13.91 -13.86
C ALA A 435 -16.11 -14.81 -12.88
N GLN A 436 -17.20 -14.32 -12.30
CA GLN A 436 -18.02 -15.09 -11.37
C GLN A 436 -18.63 -16.32 -12.02
N SER A 437 -19.18 -16.19 -13.23
CA SER A 437 -19.77 -17.31 -13.98
C SER A 437 -18.74 -18.41 -14.20
N VAL A 438 -17.56 -18.07 -14.72
CA VAL A 438 -16.49 -19.05 -14.97
C VAL A 438 -16.05 -19.75 -13.69
N VAL A 439 -15.94 -19.02 -12.57
CA VAL A 439 -15.60 -19.59 -11.26
C VAL A 439 -16.69 -20.52 -10.74
N LEU A 440 -17.97 -20.15 -10.85
CA LEU A 440 -19.07 -21.00 -10.41
C LEU A 440 -19.12 -22.32 -11.18
N PHE A 441 -19.00 -22.26 -12.51
CA PHE A 441 -18.90 -23.47 -13.33
C PHE A 441 -17.67 -24.32 -12.93
N ALA A 442 -16.53 -23.68 -12.65
CA ALA A 442 -15.31 -24.38 -12.20
C ALA A 442 -15.50 -25.15 -10.88
N VAL A 443 -16.36 -24.66 -9.98
CA VAL A 443 -16.55 -25.24 -8.64
C VAL A 443 -17.69 -26.25 -8.61
N PHE A 444 -18.80 -25.99 -9.32
CA PHE A 444 -19.96 -26.89 -9.35
C PHE A 444 -19.79 -28.07 -10.32
N HIS A 445 -18.95 -27.95 -11.35
CA HIS A 445 -18.68 -28.99 -12.33
C HIS A 445 -17.21 -29.46 -12.30
N PRO A 446 -16.73 -30.07 -11.20
CA PRO A 446 -15.33 -30.49 -11.08
C PRO A 446 -14.95 -31.59 -12.09
N HIS A 447 -15.90 -32.36 -12.60
CA HIS A 447 -15.66 -33.32 -13.69
C HIS A 447 -15.24 -32.63 -14.99
N TRP A 448 -15.60 -31.37 -15.21
CA TRP A 448 -15.05 -30.60 -16.33
C TRP A 448 -13.54 -30.38 -16.19
N LYS A 449 -13.01 -30.42 -14.96
CA LYS A 449 -11.57 -30.35 -14.64
C LYS A 449 -10.87 -31.71 -14.64
N HIS A 450 -11.61 -32.80 -14.75
CA HIS A 450 -11.06 -34.15 -14.80
C HIS A 450 -11.88 -34.95 -15.81
N PRO A 451 -11.64 -34.77 -17.12
CA PRO A 451 -12.30 -35.59 -18.12
C PRO A 451 -12.00 -37.06 -17.87
N ASP A 452 -13.04 -37.89 -17.83
CA ASP A 452 -12.92 -39.34 -17.70
C ASP A 452 -12.41 -40.00 -19.00
N ASP A 453 -12.56 -39.30 -20.14
CA ASP A 453 -12.16 -39.72 -21.47
C ASP A 453 -11.01 -38.85 -22.03
N ASP A 454 -10.18 -39.42 -22.92
CA ASP A 454 -9.10 -38.68 -23.62
C ASP A 454 -9.61 -37.56 -24.56
N HIS A 455 -10.92 -37.50 -24.81
CA HIS A 455 -11.56 -36.52 -25.68
C HIS A 455 -12.37 -35.48 -24.89
N MET A 456 -12.10 -34.21 -25.18
CA MET A 456 -12.77 -33.09 -24.52
C MET A 456 -14.17 -32.86 -25.10
N THR A 457 -15.17 -32.82 -24.23
CA THR A 457 -16.57 -32.59 -24.61
C THR A 457 -16.79 -31.17 -25.15
N THR A 458 -17.84 -30.96 -25.94
CA THR A 458 -18.23 -29.63 -26.45
C THR A 458 -18.39 -28.61 -25.32
N TYR A 459 -18.94 -29.02 -24.17
CA TYR A 459 -19.11 -28.15 -23.01
C TYR A 459 -17.77 -27.69 -22.40
N GLN A 460 -16.77 -28.57 -22.34
CA GLN A 460 -15.43 -28.21 -21.87
C GLN A 460 -14.73 -27.23 -22.84
N TRP A 461 -14.89 -27.39 -24.15
CA TRP A 461 -14.39 -26.41 -25.12
C TRP A 461 -15.05 -25.04 -24.95
N CYS A 462 -16.38 -25.00 -24.80
CA CYS A 462 -17.10 -23.76 -24.52
C CYS A 462 -16.65 -23.10 -23.20
N TYR A 463 -16.43 -23.91 -22.16
CA TYR A 463 -15.91 -23.44 -20.87
C TYR A 463 -14.51 -22.83 -21.00
N LEU A 464 -13.58 -23.50 -21.69
CA LEU A 464 -12.23 -22.98 -21.93
C LEU A 464 -12.25 -21.69 -22.76
N ALA A 465 -13.11 -21.61 -23.79
CA ALA A 465 -13.31 -20.38 -24.54
C ALA A 465 -13.83 -19.25 -23.64
N ALA A 466 -14.80 -19.53 -22.75
CA ALA A 466 -15.31 -18.57 -21.78
C ALA A 466 -14.22 -18.10 -20.79
N CYS A 467 -13.36 -19.00 -20.32
CA CYS A 467 -12.18 -18.67 -19.52
C CYS A 467 -11.24 -17.71 -20.27
N GLY A 468 -10.92 -18.03 -21.53
CA GLY A 468 -10.02 -17.22 -22.36
C GLY A 468 -10.57 -15.81 -22.63
N VAL A 469 -11.84 -15.70 -23.01
CA VAL A 469 -12.52 -14.41 -23.23
C VAL A 469 -12.57 -13.59 -21.94
N THR A 470 -12.96 -14.22 -20.84
CA THR A 470 -13.06 -13.55 -19.53
C THR A 470 -11.70 -13.06 -19.02
N THR A 471 -10.63 -13.84 -19.23
CA THR A 471 -9.26 -13.47 -18.85
C THR A 471 -8.76 -12.31 -19.70
N THR A 472 -8.97 -12.39 -21.02
CA THR A 472 -8.56 -11.33 -21.95
C THR A 472 -9.30 -10.04 -21.67
N TYR A 473 -10.60 -10.12 -21.36
CA TYR A 473 -11.39 -8.94 -20.98
C TYR A 473 -10.85 -8.28 -19.70
N GLN A 474 -10.52 -9.07 -18.68
CA GLN A 474 -9.94 -8.55 -17.44
C GLN A 474 -8.55 -7.95 -17.65
N TYR A 475 -7.69 -8.58 -18.44
CA TYR A 475 -6.38 -8.06 -18.78
C TYR A 475 -6.49 -6.72 -19.53
N ALA A 476 -7.35 -6.64 -20.55
CA ALA A 476 -7.60 -5.40 -21.27
C ALA A 476 -8.12 -4.31 -20.31
N TRP A 477 -8.99 -4.66 -19.37
CA TRP A 477 -9.45 -3.72 -18.35
C TRP A 477 -8.32 -3.18 -17.49
N ASP A 478 -7.45 -4.05 -16.99
CA ASP A 478 -6.34 -3.65 -16.11
C ASP A 478 -5.41 -2.65 -16.83
N VAL A 479 -5.06 -2.92 -18.10
CA VAL A 479 -4.18 -2.07 -18.91
C VAL A 479 -4.85 -0.75 -19.33
N TYR A 480 -6.04 -0.83 -19.94
CA TYR A 480 -6.67 0.34 -20.56
C TYR A 480 -7.46 1.20 -19.57
N MET A 481 -8.18 0.57 -18.65
CA MET A 481 -9.12 1.27 -17.77
C MET A 481 -8.50 1.61 -16.43
N ASP A 482 -7.86 0.62 -15.78
CA ASP A 482 -7.33 0.82 -14.43
C ASP A 482 -5.98 1.55 -14.45
N TRP A 483 -5.15 1.33 -15.46
CA TRP A 483 -3.87 2.05 -15.62
C TRP A 483 -3.96 3.21 -16.62
N GLY A 484 -5.04 3.35 -17.38
CA GLY A 484 -5.18 4.42 -18.37
C GLY A 484 -4.10 4.37 -19.46
N LEU A 485 -3.58 3.18 -19.77
CA LEU A 485 -2.63 2.98 -20.86
C LEU A 485 -3.42 2.77 -22.17
N GLY A 486 -2.80 2.96 -23.33
CA GLY A 486 -3.49 2.94 -24.64
C GLY A 486 -3.59 4.29 -25.36
N GLY A 487 -2.74 5.27 -24.99
CA GLY A 487 -2.63 6.55 -25.68
C GLY A 487 -1.96 6.47 -27.06
N GLN A 488 -2.05 7.56 -27.84
CA GLN A 488 -1.68 7.62 -29.26
C GLN A 488 -0.20 7.37 -29.59
N ARG A 489 0.75 7.69 -28.69
CA ARG A 489 2.19 7.47 -28.94
C ARG A 489 2.73 6.37 -28.00
N GLY A 490 3.06 5.21 -28.59
CA GLY A 490 3.69 4.10 -27.87
C GLY A 490 2.79 3.37 -26.88
N PHE A 491 1.46 3.48 -26.99
CA PHE A 491 0.48 2.85 -26.08
C PHE A 491 0.55 3.32 -24.62
N LEU A 492 1.22 4.45 -24.33
CA LEU A 492 1.31 5.01 -22.98
C LEU A 492 0.67 6.40 -22.92
N ARG A 493 0.22 6.78 -21.72
CA ARG A 493 -0.31 8.12 -21.45
C ARG A 493 0.82 9.16 -21.33
N PRO A 494 0.57 10.45 -21.62
CA PRO A 494 1.59 11.48 -21.61
C PRO A 494 2.16 11.77 -20.20
N ARG A 495 1.28 11.92 -19.19
CA ARG A 495 1.69 12.18 -17.78
C ARG A 495 1.94 10.86 -17.03
N ARG A 496 3.17 10.65 -16.57
CA ARG A 496 3.64 9.46 -15.88
C ARG A 496 4.62 9.86 -14.78
N LEU A 497 4.55 9.20 -13.63
CA LEU A 497 5.49 9.41 -12.52
C LEU A 497 6.60 8.37 -12.52
N TYR A 498 6.31 7.14 -12.96
CA TYR A 498 7.29 6.06 -12.97
C TYR A 498 8.12 6.06 -14.26
N PRO A 499 9.31 5.43 -14.27
CA PRO A 499 10.10 5.27 -15.50
C PRO A 499 9.32 4.50 -16.59
N THR A 500 9.49 4.89 -17.85
CA THR A 500 8.70 4.35 -18.97
C THR A 500 8.75 2.81 -19.09
N TRP A 501 9.90 2.19 -18.81
CA TRP A 501 10.06 0.74 -18.91
C TRP A 501 9.18 -0.05 -17.93
N THR A 502 8.82 0.54 -16.77
CA THR A 502 8.05 -0.15 -15.74
C THR A 502 6.64 -0.48 -16.21
N TYR A 503 6.04 0.38 -17.03
CA TYR A 503 4.71 0.17 -17.60
C TYR A 503 4.69 -1.00 -18.58
N TYR A 504 5.71 -1.11 -19.45
CA TYR A 504 5.79 -2.23 -20.39
C TYR A 504 6.02 -3.57 -19.68
N VAL A 505 6.92 -3.58 -18.67
CA VAL A 505 7.14 -4.76 -17.85
C VAL A 505 5.86 -5.14 -17.10
N ALA A 506 5.14 -4.16 -16.53
CA ALA A 506 3.89 -4.42 -15.82
C ALA A 506 2.81 -5.02 -16.74
N MET A 507 2.68 -4.55 -17.99
CA MET A 507 1.76 -5.14 -18.97
C MET A 507 2.09 -6.61 -19.25
N VAL A 508 3.37 -6.93 -19.48
CA VAL A 508 3.80 -8.32 -19.72
C VAL A 508 3.58 -9.20 -18.49
N VAL A 509 3.99 -8.72 -17.31
CA VAL A 509 3.85 -9.46 -16.05
C VAL A 509 2.37 -9.68 -15.69
N ASP A 510 1.51 -8.68 -15.85
CA ASP A 510 0.07 -8.85 -15.59
C ASP A 510 -0.55 -9.84 -16.56
N CYS A 511 -0.20 -9.80 -17.85
CA CYS A 511 -0.64 -10.80 -18.83
C CYS A 511 -0.28 -12.23 -18.37
N VAL A 512 1.00 -12.49 -18.06
CA VAL A 512 1.47 -13.82 -17.63
C VAL A 512 0.76 -14.29 -16.35
N LEU A 513 0.68 -13.42 -15.34
CA LEU A 513 0.08 -13.79 -14.05
C LEU A 513 -1.45 -13.93 -14.13
N ARG A 514 -2.13 -13.16 -14.99
CA ARG A 514 -3.57 -13.32 -15.27
C ARG A 514 -3.88 -14.67 -15.87
N PHE A 515 -3.11 -15.10 -16.87
CA PHE A 515 -3.26 -16.46 -17.42
C PHE A 515 -2.87 -17.53 -16.40
N GLY A 516 -1.90 -17.26 -15.52
CA GLY A 516 -1.55 -18.11 -14.38
C GLY A 516 -2.70 -18.35 -13.41
N TRP A 517 -3.51 -17.32 -13.11
CA TRP A 517 -4.74 -17.50 -12.34
C TRP A 517 -5.74 -18.40 -13.08
N THR A 518 -5.93 -18.22 -14.39
CA THR A 518 -6.85 -19.03 -15.20
C THR A 518 -6.45 -20.51 -15.25
N LEU A 519 -5.16 -20.83 -15.14
CA LEU A 519 -4.68 -22.22 -15.01
C LEU A 519 -5.26 -22.92 -13.78
N THR A 520 -5.60 -22.19 -12.71
CA THR A 520 -6.27 -22.79 -11.52
C THR A 520 -7.70 -23.25 -11.79
N LEU A 521 -8.29 -22.79 -12.89
CA LEU A 521 -9.64 -23.13 -13.32
C LEU A 521 -9.66 -24.24 -14.37
N ILE A 522 -8.50 -24.56 -14.96
CA ILE A 522 -8.34 -25.51 -16.07
C ILE A 522 -8.09 -26.94 -15.53
N PRO A 523 -8.62 -27.99 -16.20
CA PRO A 523 -8.38 -29.40 -15.87
C PRO A 523 -6.92 -29.81 -15.62
N ALA A 524 -6.65 -30.54 -14.53
CA ALA A 524 -5.29 -30.99 -14.17
C ALA A 524 -4.92 -32.40 -14.70
N LYS A 525 -5.88 -33.16 -15.25
CA LYS A 525 -5.62 -34.46 -15.88
C LYS A 525 -5.76 -34.35 -17.41
N GLY A 526 -4.75 -34.83 -18.14
CA GLY A 526 -4.78 -35.02 -19.60
C GLY A 526 -4.30 -33.82 -20.44
N TYR A 527 -4.67 -32.59 -20.10
CA TYR A 527 -4.40 -31.41 -20.96
C TYR A 527 -4.04 -30.10 -20.23
N GLY A 528 -3.99 -30.11 -18.90
CA GLY A 528 -3.38 -29.02 -18.11
C GLY A 528 -1.84 -29.10 -18.16
N PRO A 529 -1.10 -27.99 -18.01
CA PRO A 529 0.36 -27.99 -18.16
C PRO A 529 1.11 -28.75 -17.05
N PHE A 530 0.45 -29.14 -15.95
CA PHE A 530 1.11 -29.72 -14.77
C PHE A 530 0.42 -30.98 -14.24
N PRO A 531 1.19 -32.04 -13.89
CA PRO A 531 0.69 -33.23 -13.18
C PRO A 531 0.09 -32.93 -11.79
N SER A 532 -0.84 -33.77 -11.32
CA SER A 532 -1.58 -33.56 -10.05
C SER A 532 -0.70 -33.51 -8.79
N ASN A 533 0.44 -34.19 -8.78
CA ASN A 533 1.45 -34.13 -7.71
C ASN A 533 2.20 -32.79 -7.67
N VAL A 534 2.27 -32.06 -8.79
CA VAL A 534 2.91 -30.74 -8.89
C VAL A 534 1.96 -29.64 -8.39
N GLN A 535 0.64 -29.84 -8.50
CA GLN A 535 -0.37 -28.86 -8.09
C GLN A 535 -0.30 -28.47 -6.61
N VAL A 536 0.04 -29.42 -5.72
CA VAL A 536 0.18 -29.18 -4.27
C VAL A 536 1.24 -28.12 -3.96
N TYR A 537 2.33 -28.08 -4.74
CA TYR A 537 3.40 -27.10 -4.61
C TYR A 537 3.10 -25.80 -5.36
N LEU A 538 2.30 -25.85 -6.42
CA LEU A 538 1.92 -24.67 -7.21
C LEU A 538 0.86 -23.82 -6.52
N ASP A 539 -0.07 -24.41 -5.77
CA ASP A 539 -1.16 -23.68 -5.10
C ASP A 539 -0.68 -22.50 -4.23
N PRO A 540 0.32 -22.65 -3.32
CA PRO A 540 0.89 -21.54 -2.57
C PRO A 540 1.59 -20.49 -3.44
N ILE A 541 2.26 -20.93 -4.52
CA ILE A 541 2.98 -20.05 -5.45
C ILE A 541 1.98 -19.19 -6.22
N LEU A 542 0.92 -19.79 -6.76
CA LEU A 542 -0.14 -19.12 -7.50
C LEU A 542 -0.91 -18.14 -6.60
N ALA A 543 -1.22 -18.52 -5.36
CA ALA A 543 -1.84 -17.61 -4.39
C ALA A 543 -0.94 -16.40 -4.07
N SER A 544 0.37 -16.63 -3.93
CA SER A 544 1.35 -15.55 -3.68
C SER A 544 1.51 -14.65 -4.91
N ALA A 545 1.55 -15.25 -6.11
CA ALA A 545 1.67 -14.54 -7.37
C ALA A 545 0.45 -13.63 -7.65
N GLU A 546 -0.76 -14.09 -7.32
CA GLU A 546 -1.98 -13.27 -7.46
C GLU A 546 -1.96 -12.04 -6.53
N VAL A 547 -1.46 -12.18 -5.31
CA VAL A 547 -1.28 -11.03 -4.39
C VAL A 547 -0.20 -10.07 -4.88
N LEU A 548 0.92 -10.58 -5.40
CA LEU A 548 1.98 -9.75 -5.99
C LEU A 548 1.47 -8.99 -7.21
N ARG A 549 0.74 -9.65 -8.11
CA ARG A 549 0.09 -9.04 -9.27
C ARG A 549 -0.86 -7.91 -8.85
N ARG A 550 -1.75 -8.17 -7.89
CA ARG A 550 -2.68 -7.16 -7.38
C ARG A 550 -1.98 -5.98 -6.72
N SER A 551 -0.85 -6.22 -6.05
CA SER A 551 -0.04 -5.17 -5.43
C SER A 551 0.67 -4.31 -6.46
N MET A 552 1.19 -4.91 -7.54
CA MET A 552 1.70 -4.20 -8.70
C MET A 552 0.60 -3.37 -9.37
N TRP A 553 -0.58 -3.96 -9.61
CA TRP A 553 -1.75 -3.24 -10.12
C TRP A 553 -2.09 -2.01 -9.25
N GLY A 554 -1.99 -2.15 -7.92
CA GLY A 554 -2.25 -1.07 -6.99
C GLY A 554 -1.33 0.14 -7.15
N LEU A 555 -0.05 -0.07 -7.46
CA LEU A 555 0.92 1.00 -7.71
C LEU A 555 0.50 1.89 -8.89
N PHE A 556 0.13 1.27 -10.01
CA PHE A 556 -0.26 1.96 -11.23
C PHE A 556 -1.68 2.52 -11.14
N ARG A 557 -2.60 1.84 -10.44
CA ARG A 557 -3.98 2.31 -10.26
C ARG A 557 -4.05 3.60 -9.43
N VAL A 558 -3.29 3.67 -8.33
CA VAL A 558 -3.24 4.85 -7.46
C VAL A 558 -2.51 6.00 -8.16
N GLU A 559 -1.42 5.70 -8.87
CA GLU A 559 -0.73 6.69 -9.70
C GLU A 559 -1.67 7.26 -10.78
N TYR A 560 -2.46 6.41 -11.45
CA TYR A 560 -3.42 6.87 -12.44
C TYR A 560 -4.47 7.80 -11.84
N GLU A 561 -5.06 7.42 -10.70
CA GLU A 561 -6.01 8.26 -9.99
C GLU A 561 -5.41 9.64 -9.65
N HIS A 562 -4.15 9.65 -9.20
CA HIS A 562 -3.44 10.89 -8.93
C HIS A 562 -3.25 11.75 -10.19
N THR A 563 -2.85 11.16 -11.31
CA THR A 563 -2.69 11.90 -12.58
C THR A 563 -4.00 12.46 -13.10
N ILE A 564 -5.11 11.76 -12.90
CA ILE A 564 -6.45 12.25 -13.22
C ILE A 564 -6.76 13.48 -12.36
N HIS A 565 -6.57 13.40 -11.04
CA HIS A 565 -6.82 14.52 -10.13
C HIS A 565 -6.01 15.77 -10.52
N LEU A 566 -4.73 15.62 -10.85
CA LEU A 566 -3.88 16.73 -11.33
C LEU A 566 -4.35 17.34 -12.65
N SER A 567 -5.02 16.56 -13.51
CA SER A 567 -5.57 17.06 -14.76
C SER A 567 -6.81 17.93 -14.55
N TRP A 568 -7.62 17.61 -13.54
CA TRP A 568 -8.79 18.41 -13.17
C TRP A 568 -8.39 19.74 -12.55
N THR A 569 -7.46 19.72 -11.59
CA THR A 569 -6.99 20.95 -10.92
C THR A 569 -6.32 21.92 -11.88
N GLY A 570 -5.56 21.39 -12.85
CA GLY A 570 -4.97 22.22 -13.90
C GLY A 570 -6.01 22.86 -14.81
N LYS A 571 -7.11 22.15 -15.16
CA LYS A 571 -8.18 22.73 -15.98
C LYS A 571 -8.94 23.85 -15.25
N THR A 572 -9.21 23.68 -13.96
CA THR A 572 -9.87 24.73 -13.17
C THR A 572 -9.00 25.97 -12.99
N SER A 573 -7.67 25.82 -12.84
CA SER A 573 -6.77 26.98 -12.75
C SER A 573 -6.66 27.75 -14.06
N PHE A 574 -6.67 27.06 -15.22
CA PHE A 574 -6.72 27.74 -16.52
C PHE A 574 -8.04 28.51 -16.73
N VAL A 575 -9.17 27.95 -16.27
CA VAL A 575 -10.47 28.65 -16.36
C VAL A 575 -10.56 29.85 -15.42
N GLU A 576 -9.96 29.79 -14.23
CA GLU A 576 -9.90 30.92 -13.30
C GLU A 576 -8.93 32.03 -13.77
N GLU A 577 -7.81 31.69 -14.43
CA GLU A 577 -6.90 32.66 -15.04
C GLU A 577 -7.56 33.39 -16.21
N ASP A 578 -8.21 32.66 -17.13
CA ASP A 578 -8.92 33.25 -18.28
C ASP A 578 -10.08 34.14 -17.83
N ALA A 579 -10.76 33.80 -16.72
CA ALA A 579 -11.82 34.62 -16.13
C ALA A 579 -11.29 35.87 -15.40
N SER A 580 -10.03 35.91 -15.00
CA SER A 580 -9.40 37.08 -14.35
C SER A 580 -8.80 38.10 -15.33
N THR A 581 -8.72 37.74 -16.61
CA THR A 581 -8.28 38.61 -17.71
C THR A 581 -9.40 39.12 -18.62
N ALA A 582 -10.66 38.81 -18.29
CA ALA A 582 -11.83 39.27 -19.01
C ALA A 582 -12.65 40.24 -18.14
N ASP A 583 -12.07 41.41 -17.87
CA ASP A 583 -12.86 42.63 -17.64
C ASP A 583 -12.79 43.44 -18.94
N ASP A 584 -13.96 43.93 -19.36
CA ASP A 584 -14.27 44.69 -20.57
C ASP A 584 -14.38 43.86 -21.87
N ASP A 585 -15.54 43.21 -22.06
CA ASP A 585 -16.42 43.52 -23.21
C ASP A 585 -17.74 42.74 -23.07
N ASP A 586 -18.84 43.49 -22.91
CA ASP A 586 -20.20 43.01 -23.09
C ASP A 586 -20.36 42.45 -24.52
N ASP A 587 -20.70 41.17 -24.68
CA ASP A 587 -21.67 40.76 -25.70
C ASP A 587 -22.22 39.34 -25.48
N ASP A 588 -23.53 39.29 -25.65
CA ASP A 588 -24.50 38.22 -25.49
C ASP A 588 -24.10 36.90 -26.20
N SER A 589 -23.91 35.81 -25.45
CA SER A 589 -24.07 34.45 -25.99
C SER A 589 -24.59 33.49 -24.92
N GLY A 590 -25.90 33.25 -24.98
CA GLY A 590 -26.61 32.30 -24.13
C GLY A 590 -26.02 30.89 -24.21
N CYS A 591 -25.65 30.38 -23.04
CA CYS A 591 -25.63 28.94 -22.77
C CYS A 591 -26.70 28.68 -21.72
N SER A 592 -27.69 27.89 -22.13
CA SER A 592 -28.83 27.44 -21.36
C SER A 592 -28.43 26.92 -19.98
N GLU A 593 -28.91 27.61 -18.95
CA GLU A 593 -29.19 27.00 -17.66
C GLU A 593 -30.28 25.94 -17.89
N ASP A 594 -29.86 24.70 -18.13
CA ASP A 594 -30.75 23.55 -18.02
C ASP A 594 -31.02 23.30 -16.53
N ASP A 595 -31.98 24.05 -16.00
CA ASP A 595 -32.77 23.67 -14.84
C ASP A 595 -33.59 22.42 -15.21
N ASP A 596 -32.96 21.26 -15.09
CA ASP A 596 -33.61 19.98 -15.41
C ASP A 596 -34.49 19.52 -14.24
N GLU A 597 -35.70 20.08 -14.20
CA GLU A 597 -36.85 19.58 -13.45
C GLU A 597 -37.34 18.27 -14.12
N GLY A 598 -36.50 17.23 -14.12
CA GLY A 598 -36.68 15.96 -14.87
C GLY A 598 -36.44 14.68 -14.05
N ASP A 599 -36.46 14.77 -12.72
CA ASP A 599 -35.81 13.79 -11.83
C ASP A 599 -36.56 12.44 -11.61
N ALA A 600 -37.76 12.26 -12.17
CA ALA A 600 -38.56 11.06 -11.94
C ALA A 600 -38.48 10.00 -13.06
N THR A 601 -38.35 10.40 -14.33
CA THR A 601 -38.56 9.50 -15.47
C THR A 601 -37.27 8.76 -15.89
N TYR A 602 -36.10 9.35 -15.65
CA TYR A 602 -34.79 8.72 -15.92
C TYR A 602 -34.42 7.63 -14.89
N SER A 603 -35.00 7.65 -13.70
CA SER A 603 -34.70 6.68 -12.62
C SER A 603 -35.28 5.28 -12.90
N CYS A 604 -36.47 5.19 -13.50
CA CYS A 604 -37.14 3.90 -13.74
C CYS A 604 -36.38 3.03 -14.77
N TRP A 605 -35.90 3.62 -15.87
CA TRP A 605 -35.14 2.90 -16.89
C TRP A 605 -33.83 2.32 -16.38
N VAL A 606 -33.11 3.08 -15.54
CA VAL A 606 -31.88 2.62 -14.88
C VAL A 606 -32.17 1.43 -13.96
N LEU A 607 -33.28 1.46 -13.22
CA LEU A 607 -33.70 0.34 -12.37
C LEU A 607 -34.07 -0.90 -13.19
N VAL A 608 -34.75 -0.73 -14.32
CA VAL A 608 -35.06 -1.84 -15.24
C VAL A 608 -33.78 -2.45 -15.82
N GLU A 609 -32.83 -1.63 -16.27
CA GLU A 609 -31.54 -2.10 -16.80
C GLU A 609 -30.74 -2.87 -15.74
N ILE A 610 -30.67 -2.33 -14.51
CA ILE A 610 -30.04 -3.02 -13.37
C ILE A 610 -30.76 -4.34 -13.10
N LEU A 611 -32.09 -4.36 -13.07
CA LEU A 611 -32.87 -5.57 -12.82
C LEU A 611 -32.60 -6.64 -13.87
N VAL A 612 -32.54 -6.28 -15.16
CA VAL A 612 -32.22 -7.21 -16.25
C VAL A 612 -30.81 -7.78 -16.08
N VAL A 613 -29.80 -6.93 -15.84
CA VAL A 613 -28.41 -7.38 -15.68
C VAL A 613 -28.27 -8.28 -14.45
N VAL A 614 -28.83 -7.88 -13.30
CA VAL A 614 -28.80 -8.69 -12.07
C VAL A 614 -29.51 -10.02 -12.28
N THR A 615 -30.68 -10.02 -12.92
CA THR A 615 -31.44 -11.25 -13.20
C THR A 615 -30.65 -12.18 -14.10
N LEU A 616 -30.01 -11.67 -15.15
CA LEU A 616 -29.15 -12.47 -16.04
C LEU A 616 -28.02 -13.15 -15.25
N VAL A 617 -27.31 -12.41 -14.41
CA VAL A 617 -26.21 -12.97 -13.60
C VAL A 617 -26.72 -14.03 -12.63
N LEU A 618 -27.85 -13.78 -11.96
CA LEU A 618 -28.47 -14.75 -11.05
C LEU A 618 -28.97 -16.00 -11.78
N VAL A 619 -29.50 -15.87 -12.99
CA VAL A 619 -29.91 -17.01 -13.82
C VAL A 619 -28.70 -17.84 -14.21
N VAL A 620 -27.61 -17.23 -14.68
CA VAL A 620 -26.38 -17.96 -15.01
C VAL A 620 -25.81 -18.68 -13.79
N ALA A 621 -25.80 -18.02 -12.62
CA ALA A 621 -25.39 -18.64 -11.36
C ALA A 621 -26.30 -19.83 -10.98
N ALA A 622 -27.62 -19.66 -11.09
CA ALA A 622 -28.58 -20.72 -10.83
C ALA A 622 -28.40 -21.90 -11.79
N VAL A 623 -28.16 -21.65 -13.08
CA VAL A 623 -27.86 -22.69 -14.07
C VAL A 623 -26.58 -23.44 -13.67
N ALA A 624 -25.50 -22.76 -13.32
CA ALA A 624 -24.27 -23.42 -12.87
C ALA A 624 -24.50 -24.33 -11.65
N ILE A 625 -25.37 -23.93 -10.72
CA ILE A 625 -25.70 -24.69 -9.51
C ILE A 625 -26.64 -25.87 -9.80
N LEU A 626 -27.70 -25.64 -10.58
CA LEU A 626 -28.80 -26.60 -10.83
C LEU A 626 -28.46 -27.66 -11.87
N THR A 627 -27.47 -27.42 -12.73
CA THR A 627 -27.06 -28.38 -13.78
C THR A 627 -26.04 -29.40 -13.29
N ARG A 628 -25.61 -29.30 -12.03
CA ARG A 628 -24.84 -30.34 -11.35
C ARG A 628 -25.66 -31.63 -11.29
#